data_AF-A0A928MGL4-F1
#
_entry.id   AF-A0A928MGL4-F1
#
_cell.length_a   1.000
_cell.length_b   1.000
_cell.length_c   1.000
_cell.angle_alpha   90.00
_cell.angle_beta   90.00
_cell.angle_gamma   90.00
#
_symmetry.space_group_name_H-M   'P 1'
#
loop_
_entity.id
_entity.type
_entity.pdbx_description
1 polymer ?
#
loop_
_entity_poly.entity_id
_entity_poly.type
_entity_poly.pdbx_seq_one_letter_code
_entity_poly.pdbx_strand_id
1 'polypeptide(L)'
;MPSTGNQHDNRVKARDPATGRFLPGNRSGGRKRMDEDLKAAFRAACPDALRVLKEIMLREDAQDRDRIRAAEIILDRGYGKPVQAVDLAAQADQQGQVGVILMPEVKKEE
;
A
#
# COMPACT_ATOMS: atom_id res chain seq x y z
N MET A 1 -22.23 44.00 3.09
CA MET A 1 -22.21 42.70 3.79
C MET A 1 -20.79 42.15 3.65
N PRO A 2 -19.95 42.15 4.71
CA PRO A 2 -18.57 41.66 4.58
C PRO A 2 -18.54 40.12 4.59
N SER A 3 -17.81 39.55 3.64
CA SER A 3 -17.58 38.10 3.52
C SER A 3 -16.58 37.63 4.57
N THR A 4 -17.01 36.76 5.47
CA THR A 4 -16.15 36.22 6.52
C THR A 4 -15.18 35.20 5.93
N GLY A 5 -13.89 35.47 6.14
CA GLY A 5 -12.77 34.75 5.56
C GLY A 5 -12.70 33.27 5.93
N ASN A 6 -12.13 32.53 4.99
CA ASN A 6 -11.80 31.11 5.08
C ASN A 6 -10.71 30.91 6.15
N GLN A 7 -11.13 30.53 7.36
CA GLN A 7 -10.22 30.10 8.41
C GLN A 7 -9.77 28.69 8.07
N HIS A 8 -8.47 28.51 7.78
CA HIS A 8 -7.84 27.20 7.76
C HIS A 8 -7.87 26.64 9.18
N ASP A 9 -8.98 25.98 9.51
CA ASP A 9 -9.18 25.32 10.80
C ASP A 9 -8.16 24.20 10.88
N ASN A 10 -7.13 24.45 11.68
CA ASN A 10 -6.06 23.54 12.04
C ASN A 10 -6.72 22.44 12.90
N ARG A 11 -7.46 21.52 12.27
CA ARG A 11 -8.13 20.42 12.96
C ARG A 11 -7.05 19.54 13.56
N VAL A 12 -6.71 19.84 14.81
CA VAL A 12 -6.02 18.94 15.73
C VAL A 12 -6.71 17.60 15.55
N LYS A 13 -6.04 16.66 14.87
CA LYS A 13 -6.54 15.30 14.62
C LYS A 13 -7.23 14.87 15.90
N ALA A 14 -8.54 14.64 15.87
CA ALA A 14 -9.39 14.60 17.04
C ALA A 14 -8.68 13.79 18.15
N ARG A 15 -8.09 14.49 19.12
CA ARG A 15 -7.36 13.89 20.24
C ARG A 15 -8.25 14.06 21.46
N ASP A 16 -8.31 13.04 22.29
CA ASP A 16 -8.98 13.10 23.57
C ASP A 16 -8.28 14.17 24.42
N PRO A 17 -8.98 15.25 24.84
CA PRO A 17 -8.37 16.34 25.59
C PRO A 17 -7.87 15.90 26.97
N ALA A 18 -8.39 14.80 27.53
CA ALA A 18 -7.97 14.31 28.84
C ALA A 18 -6.73 13.40 28.78
N THR A 19 -6.59 12.63 27.71
CA THR A 19 -5.55 11.59 27.61
C THR A 19 -4.52 11.85 26.50
N GLY A 20 -4.75 12.85 25.65
CA GLY A 20 -3.93 13.16 24.46
C GLY A 20 -3.96 12.07 23.38
N ARG A 21 -4.73 11.00 23.57
CA ARG A 21 -4.83 9.87 22.62
C ARG A 21 -5.62 10.27 21.39
N PHE A 22 -5.31 9.68 20.25
CA PHE A 22 -6.16 9.82 19.06
C PHE A 22 -7.54 9.22 19.32
N LEU A 23 -8.59 9.96 19.01
CA LEU A 23 -9.95 9.47 19.05
C LEU A 23 -10.12 8.35 18.00
N PRO A 24 -10.88 7.30 18.32
CA PRO A 24 -11.15 6.23 17.37
C PRO A 24 -11.84 6.82 16.13
N GLY A 25 -11.36 6.45 14.95
CA GLY A 25 -11.97 6.85 13.68
C GLY A 25 -13.42 6.37 13.54
N ASN A 26 -14.15 6.95 12.58
CA ASN A 26 -15.56 6.66 12.37
C ASN A 26 -15.80 5.15 12.08
N ARG A 27 -16.38 4.43 13.04
CA ARG A 27 -16.67 2.99 12.94
C ARG A 27 -17.87 2.66 12.04
N SER A 28 -18.76 3.61 11.77
CA SER A 28 -20.02 3.37 11.04
C SER A 28 -19.98 3.77 9.56
N GLY A 29 -18.94 4.49 9.11
CA GLY A 29 -18.83 5.01 7.74
C GLY A 29 -17.76 4.36 6.88
N GLY A 30 -17.08 3.31 7.37
CA GLY A 30 -16.09 2.59 6.59
C GLY A 30 -16.71 1.79 5.43
N ARG A 31 -15.94 1.53 4.37
CA ARG A 31 -16.35 0.62 3.29
C ARG A 31 -16.69 -0.74 3.90
N LYS A 32 -17.93 -1.18 3.74
CA LYS A 32 -18.38 -2.51 4.20
C LYS A 32 -17.49 -3.59 3.57
N ARG A 33 -17.19 -4.64 4.34
CA ARG A 33 -16.47 -5.81 3.82
C ARG A 33 -17.31 -6.42 2.69
N MET A 34 -16.65 -6.76 1.59
CA MET A 34 -17.30 -7.50 0.52
C MET A 34 -17.64 -8.91 1.00
N ASP A 35 -18.78 -9.43 0.57
CA ASP A 35 -19.20 -10.81 0.80
C ASP A 35 -18.17 -11.79 0.24
N GLU A 36 -17.92 -12.88 0.96
CA GLU A 36 -16.89 -13.86 0.60
C GLU A 36 -17.24 -14.59 -0.71
N ASP A 37 -18.53 -14.86 -0.96
CA ASP A 37 -18.99 -15.48 -2.22
C ASP A 37 -18.70 -14.57 -3.43
N LEU A 38 -18.90 -13.27 -3.26
CA LEU A 38 -18.60 -12.27 -4.28
C LEU A 38 -17.09 -12.25 -4.58
N LYS A 39 -16.24 -12.28 -3.54
CA LYS A 39 -14.78 -12.36 -3.71
C LYS A 39 -14.36 -13.65 -4.41
N ALA A 40 -14.98 -14.78 -4.09
CA ALA A 40 -14.69 -16.06 -4.73
C ALA A 40 -15.06 -16.02 -6.22
N ALA A 41 -16.21 -15.46 -6.57
CA ALA A 41 -16.62 -15.24 -7.95
C ALA A 41 -15.62 -14.36 -8.72
N PHE A 42 -15.15 -13.26 -8.12
CA PHE A 42 -14.13 -12.41 -8.74
C PHE A 42 -12.80 -13.14 -8.94
N ARG A 43 -12.37 -13.96 -7.98
CA ARG A 43 -11.15 -14.78 -8.12
C ARG A 43 -11.29 -15.81 -9.23
N ALA A 44 -12.47 -16.43 -9.36
CA ALA A 44 -12.76 -17.38 -10.43
C ALA A 44 -12.76 -16.73 -11.83
N ALA A 45 -13.10 -15.44 -11.93
CA ALA A 45 -13.06 -14.68 -13.18
C ALA A 45 -11.66 -14.16 -13.56
N CYS A 46 -10.69 -14.18 -12.64
CA CYS A 46 -9.30 -13.73 -12.92
C CYS A 46 -8.64 -14.39 -14.14
N PRO A 47 -8.79 -15.71 -14.40
CA PRO A 47 -8.20 -16.36 -15.57
C PRO A 47 -8.75 -15.81 -16.88
N ASP A 48 -10.04 -15.49 -16.94
CA ASP A 48 -10.67 -14.91 -18.13
C ASP A 48 -10.22 -13.47 -18.34
N ALA A 49 -10.07 -12.69 -17.27
CA ALA A 49 -9.47 -11.36 -17.34
C ALA A 49 -8.03 -11.41 -17.91
N LEU A 50 -7.25 -12.42 -17.53
CA LEU A 50 -5.89 -12.60 -18.07
C LEU A 50 -5.91 -12.94 -19.58
N ARG A 51 -6.87 -13.75 -20.03
CA ARG A 51 -7.07 -14.05 -21.45
C ARG A 51 -7.36 -12.78 -22.25
N VAL A 52 -8.27 -11.94 -21.76
CA VAL A 52 -8.62 -10.66 -22.40
C VAL A 52 -7.41 -9.73 -22.48
N LEU A 53 -6.60 -9.62 -21.41
CA LEU A 53 -5.39 -8.80 -21.43
C LEU A 53 -4.37 -9.30 -22.47
N LYS A 54 -4.21 -10.62 -22.59
CA LYS A 54 -3.35 -11.22 -23.61
C LYS A 54 -3.85 -10.92 -25.02
N GLU A 55 -5.16 -10.98 -25.24
CA GLU A 55 -5.78 -10.66 -26.53
C GLU A 55 -5.59 -9.19 -26.90
N ILE A 56 -5.87 -8.25 -25.98
CA ILE A 56 -5.67 -6.82 -26.19
C ILE A 56 -4.21 -6.52 -26.52
N MET A 57 -3.26 -7.15 -25.84
CA MET A 57 -1.83 -6.96 -26.11
C MET A 57 -1.41 -7.39 -27.51
N LEU A 58 -2.00 -8.47 -28.04
CA LEU A 58 -1.66 -9.06 -29.33
C LEU A 58 -2.47 -8.51 -30.51
N ARG A 59 -3.59 -7.84 -30.26
CA ARG A 59 -4.42 -7.21 -31.28
C ARG A 59 -3.68 -6.05 -31.95
N GLU A 60 -3.55 -6.10 -33.27
CA GLU A 60 -2.90 -5.05 -34.08
C GLU A 60 -3.81 -3.83 -34.32
N ASP A 61 -5.12 -4.01 -34.23
CA ASP A 61 -6.15 -2.98 -34.37
C ASP A 61 -6.45 -2.23 -33.05
N ALA A 62 -5.88 -2.67 -31.93
CA ALA A 62 -6.04 -2.01 -30.65
C ALA A 62 -5.14 -0.77 -30.56
N GLN A 63 -5.62 0.24 -29.83
CA GLN A 63 -4.83 1.44 -29.59
C GLN A 63 -3.53 1.09 -28.84
N ASP A 64 -2.39 1.64 -29.26
CA ASP A 64 -1.09 1.33 -28.67
C ASP A 64 -1.03 1.54 -27.15
N ARG A 65 -1.77 2.54 -26.63
CA ARG A 65 -1.91 2.75 -25.18
C ARG A 65 -2.50 1.55 -24.46
N ASP A 66 -3.52 0.93 -25.01
CA ASP A 66 -4.21 -0.20 -24.38
C ASP A 66 -3.33 -1.45 -24.41
N ARG A 67 -2.58 -1.64 -25.51
CA ARG A 67 -1.59 -2.71 -25.66
C ARG A 67 -0.46 -2.61 -24.63
N ILE A 68 0.13 -1.41 -24.51
CA ILE A 68 1.18 -1.12 -23.52
C ILE A 68 0.61 -1.33 -22.11
N ARG A 69 -0.59 -0.84 -21.84
CA ARG A 69 -1.21 -0.96 -20.51
C ARG A 69 -1.49 -2.42 -20.13
N ALA A 70 -1.95 -3.22 -21.08
CA ALA A 70 -2.15 -4.65 -20.87
C ALA A 70 -0.83 -5.36 -20.55
N ALA A 71 0.25 -5.04 -21.28
CA ALA A 71 1.58 -5.59 -21.02
C ALA A 71 2.12 -5.19 -19.64
N GLU A 72 2.03 -3.91 -19.26
CA GLU A 72 2.43 -3.43 -17.92
C GLU A 72 1.72 -4.19 -16.80
N ILE A 73 0.40 -4.37 -16.91
CA ILE A 73 -0.40 -5.05 -15.88
C ILE A 73 0.04 -6.50 -15.73
N ILE A 74 0.31 -7.21 -16.83
CA ILE A 74 0.78 -8.60 -16.77
C ILE A 74 2.16 -8.67 -16.10
N LEU A 75 3.08 -7.79 -16.47
CA LEU A 75 4.43 -7.76 -15.89
C LEU A 75 4.41 -7.42 -14.41
N ASP A 76 3.64 -6.41 -14.01
CA ASP A 76 3.49 -5.98 -12.62
C ASP A 76 2.96 -7.09 -11.70
N ARG A 77 2.15 -8.01 -12.22
CA ARG A 77 1.56 -9.12 -11.47
C ARG A 77 2.41 -10.38 -11.49
N GLY A 78 3.13 -10.65 -12.58
CA GLY A 78 4.00 -11.82 -12.71
C GLY A 78 5.35 -11.64 -12.04
N TYR A 79 5.99 -10.48 -12.27
CA TYR A 79 7.34 -10.19 -11.79
C TYR A 79 7.36 -9.22 -10.60
N GLY A 80 6.21 -8.61 -10.28
CA GLY A 80 6.12 -7.61 -9.22
C GLY A 80 6.58 -6.23 -9.68
N LYS A 81 6.55 -5.28 -8.74
CA LYS A 81 7.13 -3.95 -8.95
C LYS A 81 8.65 -4.01 -8.73
N PRO A 82 9.44 -3.23 -9.48
CA PRO A 82 10.87 -3.10 -9.21
C PRO A 82 11.09 -2.68 -7.75
N VAL A 83 12.06 -3.31 -7.10
CA VAL A 83 12.39 -3.05 -5.69
C VAL A 83 12.73 -1.58 -5.54
N GLN A 84 11.97 -0.86 -4.71
CA GLN A 84 12.24 0.54 -4.43
C GLN A 84 13.56 0.63 -3.64
N ALA A 85 14.57 1.25 -4.21
CA ALA A 85 15.80 1.58 -3.50
C ALA A 85 15.47 2.66 -2.45
N VAL A 86 15.76 2.38 -1.18
CA VAL A 86 15.70 3.39 -0.11
C VAL A 86 17.11 3.94 0.05
N ASP A 87 17.28 5.22 -0.24
CA ASP A 87 18.54 5.93 0.01
C ASP A 87 18.56 6.37 1.48
N LEU A 88 19.31 5.67 2.33
CA LEU A 88 19.56 6.08 3.71
C LEU A 88 20.78 7.01 3.74
N ALA A 89 20.54 8.31 3.57
CA ALA A 89 21.52 9.33 3.93
C ALA A 89 21.56 9.48 5.46
N ALA A 90 22.32 8.63 6.14
CA ALA A 90 22.62 8.79 7.56
C ALA A 90 23.66 9.90 7.74
N GLN A 91 23.24 11.09 8.12
CA GLN A 91 24.14 12.04 8.78
C GLN A 91 24.38 11.52 10.19
N ALA A 92 25.64 11.18 10.47
CA ALA A 92 26.08 10.65 11.74
C ALA A 92 26.08 11.74 12.81
N ASP A 93 24.92 12.06 13.35
CA ASP A 93 24.84 12.66 14.68
C ASP A 93 24.95 11.53 15.69
N GLN A 94 26.15 11.43 16.27
CA GLN A 94 26.48 10.52 17.34
C GLN A 94 25.49 10.72 18.51
N GLN A 95 24.59 9.76 18.73
CA GLN A 95 24.16 9.22 20.03
C GLN A 95 22.84 8.45 19.87
N GLY A 96 22.93 7.12 19.93
CA GLY A 96 21.75 6.24 19.90
C GLY A 96 22.18 4.78 19.79
N GLN A 97 22.54 4.21 20.94
CA GLN A 97 22.97 2.82 21.11
C GLN A 97 21.89 1.86 20.57
N VAL A 98 22.14 1.22 19.42
CA VAL A 98 21.32 0.11 18.92
C VAL A 98 21.85 -1.17 19.57
N GLY A 99 21.08 -1.71 20.52
CA GLY A 99 21.38 -2.99 21.15
C GLY A 99 21.21 -4.14 20.15
N VAL A 100 22.31 -4.60 19.56
CA VAL A 100 22.36 -5.87 18.86
C VAL A 100 22.46 -6.96 19.93
N ILE A 101 21.38 -7.71 20.14
CA ILE A 101 21.40 -8.94 20.94
C ILE A 101 22.17 -9.98 20.12
N LEU A 102 23.45 -10.14 20.41
CA LEU A 102 24.26 -11.26 19.93
C LEU A 102 23.88 -12.49 20.77
N MET A 103 23.29 -13.52 20.15
CA MET A 103 23.12 -14.81 20.82
C MET A 103 24.51 -15.37 21.18
N PRO A 104 24.75 -15.80 22.44
CA PRO A 104 26.02 -16.42 22.81
C PRO A 104 26.09 -17.85 22.27
N GLU A 105 27.28 -18.22 21.79
CA GLU A 105 27.61 -19.55 21.28
C GLU A 105 27.33 -20.67 22.29
N VAL A 106 26.64 -21.70 21.83
CA VAL A 106 26.44 -22.97 22.53
C VAL A 106 27.75 -23.76 22.50
N LYS A 107 28.44 -23.85 23.63
CA LYS A 107 29.53 -24.82 23.80
C LYS A 107 28.92 -26.23 23.87
N LYS A 108 29.29 -27.09 22.91
CA LYS A 108 29.16 -28.55 23.05
C LYS A 108 30.26 -29.02 24.01
N GLU A 109 29.88 -29.64 25.12
CA GLU A 109 30.77 -30.47 25.92
C GLU A 109 30.64 -31.94 25.47
N GLU A 110 31.78 -32.60 25.39
CA GLU A 110 31.94 -34.06 25.19
C GLU A 110 31.55 -34.85 26.44
#